data_AF-A0AA96XV06-F1
#
_entry.id   AF-A0AA96XV06-F1
#
_cell.length_a   1.000
_cell.length_b   1.000
_cell.length_c   1.000
_cell.angle_alpha   90.00
_cell.angle_beta   90.00
_cell.angle_gamma   90.00
#
_symmetry.space_group_name_H-M   'P 1'
#
loop_
_entity.id
_entity.type
_entity.pdbx_description
1 polymer ?
#
loop_
_entity_poly.entity_id
_entity_poly.type
_entity_poly.pdbx_seq_one_letter_code
_entity_poly.pdbx_strand_id
1 'polypeptide(L)'
;MRDKPAKGSMPAPANFINAQSAVTGLRGRDLLSTLRSVAVHGLRNPVHSARHALKLGSQLGRVLLGETLHPTNPNDKRFADPTWELNPFYRRSLQAYLSWQKQMKSWIDECDMSPDDRARAHFAFALLNDAVSPSNTLLNPLAVKELFNSGGTSLIRGISHLVDDLLHNDGLPRQVTPHAFEVGKTLATTPGAVVFRNEMLELIQYKSMSEKQYAKPLLIVPPQINKFYIFDLSPSNSFVQYALKNGLQVFIISWRNPDVRHREWGLSSYVEATEEAMNVCRAITGAREVNLMGACAGGMTIAALQGHLQAKRQLRRVASATYLVSLLDSQMESPATLFTDEQTLEAAKRRSYQKGILDGRDMARVFAWMRPNDLIWTYFINNYLLGKEPPAFDILYWNNDCTRLPAAYHGDLLDFFKHNPLTHPGGLEVCGTPIDLQKVTVDSFSVAGINDHITPWDAVYRSTLLLGGERRFVLSNSGHVQSILNPPGNPKANYVENPKLSSDPRAWYYDAKHVEGSWWTQWLGWVQERSGAQRETQMTLGNANYPPLEAAPGTYVRVR
;
A
#
# COMPACT_ATOMS: atom_id res chain seq x y z
N MET A 1 -44.78 -17.65 -2.70
CA MET A 1 -43.36 -17.84 -2.34
C MET A 1 -42.68 -16.50 -2.47
N ARG A 2 -42.29 -15.87 -1.35
CA ARG A 2 -41.54 -14.60 -1.36
C ARG A 2 -40.05 -14.96 -1.44
N ASP A 3 -39.39 -14.49 -2.48
CA ASP A 3 -37.95 -14.65 -2.67
C ASP A 3 -37.18 -14.06 -1.49
N LYS A 4 -36.26 -14.86 -0.95
CA LYS A 4 -35.27 -14.39 0.03
C LYS A 4 -34.34 -13.39 -0.65
N PRO A 5 -33.92 -12.31 0.03
CA PRO A 5 -32.95 -11.37 -0.53
C PRO A 5 -31.61 -12.08 -0.78
N ALA A 6 -31.00 -11.80 -1.93
CA ALA A 6 -29.70 -12.34 -2.32
C ALA A 6 -28.64 -11.98 -1.26
N LYS A 7 -28.02 -12.99 -0.66
CA LYS A 7 -26.82 -12.81 0.18
C LYS A 7 -25.65 -12.37 -0.72
N GLY A 8 -25.06 -11.22 -0.36
CA GLY A 8 -23.73 -10.73 -0.73
C GLY A 8 -23.27 -10.97 -2.17
N SER A 9 -23.41 -9.96 -3.04
CA SER A 9 -22.69 -9.93 -4.32
C SER A 9 -21.18 -10.02 -4.08
N MET A 10 -20.48 -10.93 -4.77
CA MET A 10 -19.02 -11.00 -4.72
C MET A 10 -18.41 -9.65 -5.14
N PRO A 11 -17.31 -9.20 -4.51
CA PRO A 11 -16.55 -8.09 -5.05
C PRO A 11 -16.09 -8.45 -6.47
N ALA A 12 -16.44 -7.62 -7.45
CA ALA A 12 -15.88 -7.76 -8.79
C ALA A 12 -14.35 -7.59 -8.70
N PRO A 13 -13.55 -8.35 -9.48
CA PRO A 13 -12.12 -8.12 -9.55
C PRO A 13 -11.88 -6.67 -10.01
N ALA A 14 -11.41 -5.84 -9.08
CA ALA A 14 -11.04 -4.47 -9.39
C ALA A 14 -9.81 -4.50 -10.30
N ASN A 15 -9.63 -3.52 -11.19
CA ASN A 15 -8.36 -3.35 -11.89
C ASN A 15 -7.23 -3.22 -10.85
N PHE A 16 -6.42 -4.28 -10.72
CA PHE A 16 -5.50 -4.48 -9.61
C PHE A 16 -4.23 -3.65 -9.81
N ILE A 17 -3.97 -2.73 -8.87
CA ILE A 17 -2.60 -2.31 -8.52
C ILE A 17 -1.88 -3.58 -8.01
N ASN A 18 -0.55 -3.68 -8.10
CA ASN A 18 0.16 -4.70 -7.32
C ASN A 18 1.52 -4.20 -6.85
N ALA A 19 1.96 -4.71 -5.69
CA ALA A 19 3.27 -4.40 -5.11
C ALA A 19 4.43 -4.67 -6.10
N GLN A 20 4.29 -5.69 -6.94
CA GLN A 20 5.27 -6.04 -7.96
C GLN A 20 5.55 -4.89 -8.93
N SER A 21 4.53 -4.21 -9.44
CA SER A 21 4.70 -3.12 -10.42
C SER A 21 5.40 -1.90 -9.85
N ALA A 22 5.19 -1.63 -8.57
CA ALA A 22 5.88 -0.54 -7.89
C ALA A 22 7.36 -0.84 -7.63
N VAL A 23 7.67 -2.12 -7.36
CA VAL A 23 9.05 -2.58 -7.15
C VAL A 23 9.80 -2.66 -8.48
N THR A 24 9.17 -3.12 -9.58
CA THR A 24 9.81 -3.20 -10.90
C THR A 24 10.06 -1.85 -11.56
N GLY A 25 9.19 -0.87 -11.29
CA GLY A 25 9.28 0.49 -11.81
C GLY A 25 8.89 0.61 -13.28
N LEU A 26 7.68 1.09 -13.57
CA LEU A 26 7.21 1.33 -14.94
C LEU A 26 8.02 2.47 -15.62
N ARG A 27 8.61 2.20 -16.79
CA ARG A 27 9.36 3.20 -17.56
C ARG A 27 8.49 3.96 -18.56
N GLY A 28 8.82 5.23 -18.79
CA GLY A 28 8.33 6.00 -19.94
C GLY A 28 8.79 5.42 -21.30
N ARG A 29 9.90 4.67 -21.35
CA ARG A 29 10.36 3.97 -22.58
C ARG A 29 9.44 2.80 -22.98
N ASP A 30 8.85 2.10 -22.01
CA ASP A 30 7.94 0.98 -22.27
C ASP A 30 6.54 1.49 -22.67
N LEU A 31 6.14 2.63 -22.12
CA LEU A 31 4.99 3.41 -22.60
C LEU A 31 5.21 3.92 -24.03
N LEU A 32 6.38 4.49 -24.33
CA LEU A 32 6.71 4.98 -25.68
C LEU A 32 6.80 3.84 -26.71
N SER A 33 7.35 2.68 -26.34
CA SER A 33 7.37 1.51 -27.23
C SER A 33 5.96 0.97 -27.47
N THR A 34 5.10 0.95 -26.45
CA THR A 34 3.68 0.58 -26.56
C THR A 34 2.90 1.57 -27.42
N LEU A 35 3.09 2.89 -27.21
CA LEU A 35 2.47 3.92 -28.05
C LEU A 35 2.97 3.83 -29.50
N ARG A 36 4.24 3.50 -29.71
CA ARG A 36 4.81 3.27 -31.03
C ARG A 36 4.23 2.02 -31.69
N SER A 37 4.08 0.90 -30.96
CA SER A 37 3.49 -0.33 -31.53
C SER A 37 2.03 -0.10 -31.92
N VAL A 38 1.26 0.55 -31.06
CA VAL A 38 -0.11 0.99 -31.33
C VAL A 38 -0.18 1.92 -32.56
N ALA A 39 0.70 2.92 -32.64
CA ALA A 39 0.74 3.83 -33.79
C ALA A 39 1.08 3.10 -35.10
N VAL A 40 2.03 2.16 -35.05
CA VAL A 40 2.38 1.30 -36.19
C VAL A 40 1.20 0.41 -36.59
N HIS A 41 0.44 -0.15 -35.64
CA HIS A 41 -0.78 -0.92 -35.93
C HIS A 41 -1.88 -0.05 -36.56
N GLY A 42 -2.05 1.20 -36.11
CA GLY A 42 -2.98 2.14 -36.71
C GLY A 42 -2.63 2.53 -38.15
N LEU A 43 -1.33 2.65 -38.45
CA LEU A 43 -0.82 2.87 -39.80
C LEU A 43 -0.95 1.63 -40.69
N ARG A 44 -0.81 0.42 -40.13
CA ARG A 44 -0.95 -0.86 -40.86
C ARG A 44 -2.40 -1.24 -41.16
N ASN A 45 -3.36 -0.71 -40.41
CA ASN A 45 -4.79 -0.97 -40.59
C ASN A 45 -5.58 0.32 -40.89
N PRO A 46 -5.32 0.99 -42.04
CA PRO A 46 -5.88 2.30 -42.33
C PRO A 46 -7.42 2.27 -42.47
N VAL A 47 -7.99 1.18 -42.99
CA VAL A 47 -9.45 1.01 -43.12
C VAL A 47 -10.12 0.90 -41.76
N HIS A 48 -9.51 0.19 -40.82
CA HIS A 48 -9.99 0.05 -39.43
C HIS A 48 -10.01 1.41 -38.72
N SER A 49 -8.88 2.12 -38.78
CA SER A 49 -8.74 3.47 -38.20
C SER A 49 -9.73 4.47 -38.82
N ALA A 50 -9.90 4.44 -40.15
CA ALA A 50 -10.87 5.30 -40.85
C ALA A 50 -12.32 5.01 -40.43
N ARG A 51 -12.69 3.73 -40.26
CA ARG A 51 -14.03 3.35 -39.78
C ARG A 51 -14.31 3.89 -38.38
N HIS A 52 -13.33 3.78 -37.47
CA HIS A 52 -13.46 4.29 -36.10
C HIS A 52 -13.47 5.82 -36.06
N ALA A 53 -12.70 6.49 -36.92
CA ALA A 53 -12.73 7.94 -37.06
C ALA A 53 -14.07 8.45 -37.60
N LEU A 54 -14.67 7.78 -38.59
CA LEU A 54 -16.00 8.11 -39.11
C LEU A 54 -17.10 7.90 -38.05
N LYS A 55 -17.05 6.80 -37.29
CA LYS A 55 -17.95 6.57 -36.15
C LYS A 55 -17.81 7.66 -35.09
N LEU A 56 -16.58 8.04 -34.74
CA LEU A 56 -16.32 9.14 -33.81
C LEU A 56 -16.89 10.46 -34.35
N GLY A 57 -16.62 10.80 -35.61
CA GLY A 57 -17.13 12.02 -36.24
C GLY A 57 -18.65 12.09 -36.25
N SER A 58 -19.33 10.97 -36.52
CA SER A 58 -20.78 10.85 -36.42
C SER A 58 -21.29 11.07 -34.99
N GLN A 59 -20.65 10.45 -33.99
CA GLN A 59 -20.98 10.65 -32.58
C GLN A 59 -20.77 12.11 -32.16
N LEU A 60 -19.65 12.73 -32.52
CA LEU A 60 -19.36 14.13 -32.23
C LEU A 60 -20.37 15.07 -32.89
N GLY A 61 -20.81 14.79 -34.13
CA GLY A 61 -21.89 15.54 -34.79
C GLY A 61 -23.20 15.48 -34.01
N ARG A 62 -23.60 14.30 -33.53
CA ARG A 62 -24.80 14.13 -32.69
C ARG A 62 -24.67 14.82 -31.32
N VAL A 63 -23.49 14.77 -30.72
CA VAL A 63 -23.19 15.51 -29.48
C VAL A 63 -23.29 17.02 -29.72
N LEU A 64 -22.77 17.55 -30.83
CA LEU A 64 -22.93 18.98 -31.18
C LEU A 64 -24.40 19.38 -31.34
N LEU A 65 -25.24 18.49 -31.89
CA LEU A 65 -26.69 18.66 -31.96
C LEU A 65 -27.38 18.58 -30.58
N GLY A 66 -26.66 18.24 -29.51
CA GLY A 66 -27.14 18.24 -28.13
C GLY A 66 -27.63 16.89 -27.62
N GLU A 67 -27.39 15.80 -28.37
CA GLU A 67 -27.71 14.46 -27.92
C GLU A 67 -26.76 13.97 -26.81
N THR A 68 -27.32 13.27 -25.84
CA THR A 68 -26.58 12.58 -24.78
C THR A 68 -26.46 11.11 -25.18
N LEU A 69 -25.28 10.68 -25.62
CA LEU A 69 -25.05 9.36 -26.19
C LEU A 69 -24.61 8.31 -25.16
N HIS A 70 -23.95 8.75 -24.08
CA HIS A 70 -23.31 7.88 -23.12
C HIS A 70 -23.70 8.24 -21.69
N PRO A 71 -24.02 7.26 -20.84
CA PRO A 71 -24.27 7.51 -19.43
C PRO A 71 -22.97 7.95 -18.76
N THR A 72 -23.08 8.89 -17.83
CA THR A 72 -21.99 9.28 -16.94
C THR A 72 -21.78 8.18 -15.91
N ASN A 73 -20.52 7.91 -15.54
CA ASN A 73 -20.24 6.97 -14.45
C ASN A 73 -20.56 7.67 -13.12
N PRO A 74 -21.56 7.22 -12.34
CA PRO A 74 -21.93 7.87 -11.09
C PRO A 74 -20.81 7.83 -10.02
N ASN A 75 -19.83 6.93 -10.18
CA ASN A 75 -18.69 6.83 -9.29
C ASN A 75 -17.51 7.75 -9.68
N ASP A 76 -17.54 8.39 -10.87
CA ASP A 76 -16.51 9.33 -11.29
C ASP A 76 -16.77 10.73 -10.72
N LYS A 77 -16.15 11.01 -9.57
CA LYS A 77 -16.33 12.27 -8.84
C LYS A 77 -15.90 13.51 -9.63
N ARG A 78 -15.08 13.38 -10.68
CA ARG A 78 -14.67 14.53 -11.52
C ARG A 78 -15.86 15.20 -12.21
N PHE A 79 -16.92 14.42 -12.48
CA PHE A 79 -18.13 14.87 -13.16
C PHE A 79 -19.33 15.02 -12.23
N ALA A 80 -19.12 15.06 -10.91
CA ALA A 80 -20.20 15.14 -9.93
C ALA A 80 -20.91 16.51 -9.86
N ASP A 81 -20.28 17.58 -10.37
CA ASP A 81 -20.92 18.90 -10.38
C ASP A 81 -22.11 18.92 -11.36
N PRO A 82 -23.32 19.35 -10.94
CA PRO A 82 -24.51 19.36 -11.80
C PRO A 82 -24.37 20.16 -13.10
N THR A 83 -23.41 21.09 -13.17
CA THR A 83 -23.13 21.89 -14.38
C THR A 83 -22.81 21.00 -15.59
N TRP A 84 -22.19 19.84 -15.37
CA TRP A 84 -21.90 18.86 -16.42
C TRP A 84 -23.15 18.30 -17.10
N GLU A 85 -24.29 18.31 -16.41
CA GLU A 85 -25.57 17.86 -16.95
C GLU A 85 -26.45 19.04 -17.37
N LEU A 86 -26.52 20.08 -16.54
CA LEU A 86 -27.45 21.18 -16.69
C LEU A 86 -27.02 22.20 -17.75
N ASN A 87 -25.71 22.43 -17.93
CA ASN A 87 -25.23 23.41 -18.89
C ASN A 87 -24.97 22.76 -20.27
N PRO A 88 -25.59 23.24 -21.36
CA PRO A 88 -25.44 22.65 -22.70
C PRO A 88 -23.99 22.58 -23.19
N PHE A 89 -23.14 23.56 -22.86
CA PHE A 89 -21.73 23.57 -23.27
C PHE A 89 -20.94 22.46 -22.56
N TYR A 90 -21.06 22.37 -21.24
CA TYR A 90 -20.36 21.35 -20.43
C TYR A 90 -20.88 19.94 -20.69
N ARG A 91 -22.20 19.79 -20.91
CA ARG A 91 -22.78 18.51 -21.30
C ARG A 91 -22.23 18.03 -22.63
N ARG A 92 -22.09 18.91 -23.62
CA ARG A 92 -21.50 18.57 -24.92
C ARG A 92 -20.03 18.21 -24.81
N SER A 93 -19.23 18.94 -24.03
CA SER A 93 -17.81 18.61 -23.85
C SER A 93 -17.61 17.27 -23.15
N LEU A 94 -18.42 16.97 -22.12
CA LEU A 94 -18.42 15.68 -21.45
C LEU A 94 -18.80 14.54 -22.41
N GLN A 95 -19.87 14.71 -23.19
CA GLN A 95 -20.30 13.69 -24.15
C GLN A 95 -19.29 13.48 -25.28
N ALA A 96 -18.61 14.53 -25.74
CA ALA A 96 -17.52 14.42 -26.70
C ALA A 96 -16.35 13.60 -26.12
N TYR A 97 -15.97 13.88 -24.87
CA TYR A 97 -14.95 13.13 -24.14
C TYR A 97 -15.33 11.64 -23.94
N LEU A 98 -16.56 11.35 -23.50
CA LEU A 98 -17.03 9.96 -23.33
C LEU A 98 -17.08 9.21 -24.66
N SER A 99 -17.47 9.90 -25.75
CA SER A 99 -17.50 9.32 -27.10
C SER A 99 -16.08 8.98 -27.57
N TRP A 100 -15.13 9.89 -27.36
CA TRP A 100 -13.70 9.63 -27.61
C TRP A 100 -13.21 8.42 -26.82
N GLN A 101 -13.45 8.38 -25.50
CA GLN A 101 -12.99 7.29 -24.64
C GLN A 101 -13.55 5.93 -25.09
N LYS A 102 -14.86 5.87 -25.36
CA LYS A 102 -15.53 4.64 -25.80
C LYS A 102 -15.03 4.19 -27.17
N GLN A 103 -14.90 5.13 -28.12
CA GLN A 103 -14.49 4.81 -29.47
C GLN A 103 -13.02 4.38 -29.56
N MET A 104 -12.16 4.99 -28.74
CA MET A 104 -10.76 4.56 -28.59
C MET A 104 -10.66 3.17 -27.97
N LYS A 105 -11.45 2.89 -26.92
CA LYS A 105 -11.51 1.55 -26.32
C LYS A 105 -11.93 0.49 -27.37
N SER A 106 -13.00 0.77 -28.12
CA SER A 106 -13.46 -0.12 -29.20
C SER A 106 -12.42 -0.28 -30.30
N TRP A 107 -11.67 0.77 -30.65
CA TRP A 107 -10.60 0.68 -31.65
C TRP A 107 -9.51 -0.30 -31.19
N ILE A 108 -9.09 -0.24 -29.93
CA ILE A 108 -8.11 -1.17 -29.33
C ILE A 108 -8.68 -2.60 -29.26
N ASP A 109 -9.95 -2.74 -28.85
CA ASP A 109 -10.61 -4.05 -28.71
C ASP A 109 -10.83 -4.75 -30.06
N GLU A 110 -10.92 -4.01 -31.16
CA GLU A 110 -11.09 -4.58 -32.50
C GLU A 110 -9.75 -4.73 -33.25
N CYS A 111 -8.64 -4.23 -32.69
CA CYS A 111 -7.31 -4.43 -33.25
C CYS A 111 -6.82 -5.88 -33.05
N ASP A 112 -6.21 -6.44 -34.10
CA ASP A 112 -5.55 -7.73 -34.04
C ASP A 112 -4.20 -7.61 -33.31
N MET A 113 -4.27 -7.79 -32.00
CA MET A 113 -3.17 -7.68 -31.05
C MET A 113 -3.26 -8.86 -30.09
N SER A 114 -2.10 -9.33 -29.62
CA SER A 114 -2.03 -10.30 -28.53
C SER A 114 -2.84 -9.80 -27.32
N PRO A 115 -3.40 -10.69 -26.49
CA PRO A 115 -4.09 -10.30 -25.27
C PRO A 115 -3.26 -9.34 -24.40
N ASP A 116 -1.94 -9.59 -24.33
CA ASP A 116 -1.01 -8.80 -23.54
C ASP A 116 -0.78 -7.40 -24.13
N ASP A 117 -0.54 -7.28 -25.43
CA ASP A 117 -0.37 -5.98 -26.09
C ASP A 117 -1.63 -5.12 -25.99
N ARG A 118 -2.80 -5.75 -26.07
CA ARG A 118 -4.10 -5.09 -25.93
C ARG A 118 -4.29 -4.51 -24.53
N ALA A 119 -3.97 -5.27 -23.49
CA ALA A 119 -4.02 -4.79 -22.12
C ALA A 119 -3.05 -3.63 -21.89
N ARG A 120 -1.83 -3.71 -22.44
CA ARG A 120 -0.84 -2.62 -22.42
C ARG A 120 -1.36 -1.35 -23.11
N ALA A 121 -1.97 -1.49 -24.28
CA ALA A 121 -2.58 -0.38 -25.01
C ALA A 121 -3.71 0.27 -24.18
N HIS A 122 -4.62 -0.52 -23.62
CA HIS A 122 -5.69 0.00 -22.75
C HIS A 122 -5.15 0.82 -21.58
N PHE A 123 -4.08 0.36 -20.93
CA PHE A 123 -3.43 1.12 -19.85
C PHE A 123 -2.85 2.45 -20.35
N ALA A 124 -2.06 2.45 -21.43
CA ALA A 124 -1.45 3.67 -21.97
C ALA A 124 -2.51 4.70 -22.42
N PHE A 125 -3.59 4.23 -23.05
CA PHE A 125 -4.68 5.10 -23.48
C PHE A 125 -5.55 5.58 -22.33
N ALA A 126 -5.68 4.82 -21.25
CA ALA A 126 -6.34 5.32 -20.03
C ALA A 126 -5.58 6.54 -19.47
N LEU A 127 -4.24 6.48 -19.41
CA LEU A 127 -3.41 7.60 -18.97
C LEU A 127 -3.58 8.85 -19.85
N LEU A 128 -3.57 8.67 -21.19
CA LEU A 128 -3.78 9.77 -22.14
C LEU A 128 -5.19 10.35 -22.05
N ASN A 129 -6.21 9.50 -21.96
CA ASN A 129 -7.60 9.93 -21.84
C ASN A 129 -7.81 10.76 -20.56
N ASP A 130 -7.23 10.33 -19.44
CA ASP A 130 -7.32 11.11 -18.21
C ASP A 130 -6.62 12.46 -18.34
N ALA A 131 -5.48 12.54 -19.03
CA ALA A 131 -4.77 13.81 -19.25
C ALA A 131 -5.56 14.82 -20.10
N VAL A 132 -6.37 14.36 -21.06
CA VAL A 132 -7.20 15.24 -21.91
C VAL A 132 -8.62 15.43 -21.36
N SER A 133 -8.91 14.92 -20.16
CA SER A 133 -10.23 15.05 -19.55
C SER A 133 -10.60 16.52 -19.37
N PRO A 134 -11.82 16.95 -19.77
CA PRO A 134 -12.22 18.35 -19.67
C PRO A 134 -12.26 18.85 -18.23
N SER A 135 -12.45 17.95 -17.26
CA SER A 135 -12.37 18.24 -15.83
C SER A 135 -10.96 18.62 -15.34
N ASN A 136 -9.90 18.29 -16.08
CA ASN A 136 -8.52 18.58 -15.73
C ASN A 136 -7.99 19.88 -16.35
N THR A 137 -8.88 20.70 -16.92
CA THR A 137 -8.54 21.96 -17.59
C THR A 137 -9.09 23.17 -16.81
N LEU A 138 -8.64 24.39 -17.16
CA LEU A 138 -9.19 25.64 -16.60
C LEU A 138 -10.68 25.82 -16.91
N LEU A 139 -11.22 25.08 -17.88
CA LEU A 139 -12.65 25.02 -18.17
C LEU A 139 -13.41 24.09 -17.21
N ASN A 140 -12.82 23.63 -16.11
CA ASN A 140 -13.55 22.90 -15.09
C ASN A 140 -14.62 23.83 -14.46
N PRO A 141 -15.90 23.43 -14.39
CA PRO A 141 -16.96 24.31 -13.88
C PRO A 141 -16.74 24.74 -12.43
N LEU A 142 -16.11 23.91 -11.60
CA LEU A 142 -15.73 24.28 -10.24
C LEU A 142 -14.63 25.33 -10.23
N ALA A 143 -13.63 25.21 -11.12
CA ALA A 143 -12.55 26.19 -11.24
C ALA A 143 -13.06 27.55 -11.72
N VAL A 144 -13.97 27.56 -12.69
CA VAL A 144 -14.61 28.79 -13.18
C VAL A 144 -15.45 29.44 -12.08
N LYS A 145 -16.27 28.66 -11.36
CA LYS A 145 -17.06 29.17 -10.21
C LYS A 145 -16.15 29.76 -9.13
N GLU A 146 -15.08 29.05 -8.77
CA GLU A 146 -14.15 29.50 -7.74
C GLU A 146 -13.37 30.74 -8.16
N LEU A 147 -12.99 30.85 -9.44
CA LEU A 147 -12.36 32.05 -10.00
C LEU A 147 -13.24 33.29 -9.75
N PHE A 148 -14.54 33.19 -10.03
CA PHE A 148 -15.48 34.29 -9.78
C PHE A 148 -15.73 34.52 -8.29
N ASN A 149 -15.98 33.46 -7.50
CA ASN A 149 -16.27 33.56 -6.07
C ASN A 149 -15.11 34.18 -5.27
N SER A 150 -13.87 33.86 -5.67
CA SER A 150 -12.64 34.31 -5.00
C SER A 150 -12.07 35.60 -5.56
N GLY A 151 -12.73 36.22 -6.56
CA GLY A 151 -12.24 37.42 -7.24
C GLY A 151 -10.88 37.23 -7.93
N GLY A 152 -10.56 36.02 -8.39
CA GLY A 152 -9.28 35.68 -9.03
C GLY A 152 -8.17 35.24 -8.07
N THR A 153 -8.37 35.33 -6.75
CA THR A 153 -7.33 34.96 -5.77
C THR A 153 -7.02 33.46 -5.74
N SER A 154 -7.98 32.60 -6.11
CA SER A 154 -7.77 31.14 -6.27
C SER A 154 -6.76 30.81 -7.37
N LEU A 155 -6.82 31.50 -8.50
CA LEU A 155 -5.90 31.30 -9.63
C LEU A 155 -4.47 31.73 -9.26
N ILE A 156 -4.33 32.87 -8.58
CA ILE A 156 -3.01 33.35 -8.11
C ILE A 156 -2.39 32.33 -7.15
N ARG A 157 -3.17 31.84 -6.18
CA ARG A 157 -2.73 30.77 -5.26
C ARG A 157 -2.37 29.50 -6.02
N GLY A 158 -3.19 29.10 -6.98
CA GLY A 158 -2.95 27.91 -7.81
C GLY A 158 -1.67 27.98 -8.63
N ILE A 159 -1.37 29.13 -9.25
CA ILE A 159 -0.10 29.36 -9.96
C ILE A 159 1.07 29.31 -8.98
N SER A 160 0.93 29.92 -7.80
CA SER A 160 1.97 29.86 -6.76
C SER A 160 2.26 28.41 -6.33
N HIS A 161 1.22 27.59 -6.14
CA HIS A 161 1.37 26.17 -5.84
C HIS A 161 2.07 25.41 -6.97
N LEU A 162 1.68 25.67 -8.23
CA LEU A 162 2.30 25.02 -9.40
C LEU A 162 3.80 25.36 -9.51
N VAL A 163 4.17 26.63 -9.34
CA VAL A 163 5.58 27.06 -9.38
C VAL A 163 6.36 26.42 -8.24
N ASP A 164 5.81 26.40 -7.03
CA ASP A 164 6.46 25.77 -5.88
C ASP A 164 6.66 24.25 -6.09
N ASP A 165 5.68 23.57 -6.69
CA ASP A 165 5.77 22.14 -6.99
C ASP A 165 6.72 21.83 -8.16
N LEU A 166 6.82 22.71 -9.16
CA LEU A 166 7.84 22.60 -10.21
C LEU A 166 9.27 22.75 -9.66
N LEU A 167 9.46 23.63 -8.68
CA LEU A 167 10.77 23.89 -8.09
C LEU A 167 11.17 22.85 -7.03
N HIS A 168 10.21 22.38 -6.23
CA HIS A 168 10.51 21.62 -5.01
C HIS A 168 9.85 20.24 -4.95
N ASN A 169 9.00 19.86 -5.91
CA ASN A 169 8.27 18.58 -5.93
C ASN A 169 8.26 17.89 -7.32
N ASP A 170 9.28 18.16 -8.14
CA ASP A 170 9.48 17.57 -9.47
C ASP A 170 8.26 17.74 -10.42
N GLY A 171 7.44 18.78 -10.21
CA GLY A 171 6.27 19.08 -11.03
C GLY A 171 5.01 18.25 -10.73
N LEU A 172 5.03 17.40 -9.69
CA LEU A 172 3.83 16.69 -9.23
C LEU A 172 3.06 17.54 -8.20
N PRO A 173 1.71 17.54 -8.21
CA PRO A 173 0.94 18.24 -7.20
C PRO A 173 1.15 17.62 -5.82
N ARG A 174 1.48 18.47 -4.83
CA ARG A 174 1.61 18.03 -3.43
C ARG A 174 0.30 17.45 -2.89
N GLN A 175 0.41 16.32 -2.19
CA GLN A 175 -0.75 15.67 -1.57
C GLN A 175 -0.98 16.10 -0.13
N VAL A 176 0.02 16.68 0.53
CA VAL A 176 -0.02 17.07 1.94
C VAL A 176 0.80 18.35 2.18
N THR A 177 0.38 19.15 3.16
CA THR A 177 1.12 20.33 3.58
C THR A 177 2.39 19.92 4.35
N PRO A 178 3.60 20.29 3.89
CA PRO A 178 4.87 19.84 4.50
C PRO A 178 5.06 20.25 5.96
N HIS A 179 4.40 21.33 6.39
CA HIS A 179 4.53 21.91 7.73
C HIS A 179 3.43 21.48 8.69
N ALA A 180 2.46 20.65 8.25
CA ALA A 180 1.35 20.23 9.10
C ALA A 180 1.77 19.23 10.17
N PHE A 181 2.82 18.44 9.91
CA PHE A 181 3.26 17.38 10.81
C PHE A 181 4.77 17.39 11.05
N GLU A 182 5.15 17.01 12.26
CA GLU A 182 6.54 16.81 12.67
C GLU A 182 6.64 15.52 13.48
N VAL A 183 7.47 14.59 12.99
CA VAL A 183 7.69 13.29 13.64
C VAL A 183 8.40 13.50 14.97
N GLY A 184 7.81 13.00 16.04
CA GLY A 184 8.21 13.19 17.43
C GLY A 184 7.57 14.39 18.14
N LYS A 185 6.80 15.23 17.45
CA LYS A 185 6.04 16.34 18.07
C LYS A 185 4.53 16.25 17.85
N THR A 186 4.10 15.96 16.63
CA THR A 186 2.66 15.81 16.29
C THR A 186 2.32 14.40 15.81
N LEU A 187 3.29 13.67 15.25
CA LEU A 187 3.21 12.24 14.93
C LEU A 187 4.23 11.44 15.73
N ALA A 188 4.00 10.14 15.95
CA ALA A 188 4.93 9.28 16.70
C ALA A 188 5.29 9.83 18.09
N THR A 189 4.28 10.33 18.80
CA THR A 189 4.43 11.04 20.07
C THR A 189 4.28 10.13 21.30
N THR A 190 4.07 8.82 21.10
CA THR A 190 3.89 7.90 22.21
C THR A 190 5.18 7.79 23.03
N PRO A 191 5.14 8.07 24.35
CA PRO A 191 6.34 8.07 25.17
C PRO A 191 7.06 6.71 25.17
N GLY A 192 8.37 6.74 24.93
CA GLY A 192 9.22 5.56 24.89
C GLY A 192 10.69 5.95 24.81
N ALA A 193 11.56 4.97 24.65
CA ALA A 193 12.99 5.18 24.47
C ALA A 193 13.58 4.17 23.49
N VAL A 194 14.61 4.59 22.76
CA VAL A 194 15.50 3.68 22.05
C VAL A 194 16.30 2.92 23.10
N VAL A 195 16.15 1.59 23.15
CA VAL A 195 16.82 0.72 24.13
C VAL A 195 17.95 -0.09 23.50
N PHE A 196 18.02 -0.13 22.17
CA PHE A 196 19.11 -0.75 21.42
C PHE A 196 19.25 -0.08 20.06
N ARG A 197 20.48 0.01 19.56
CA ARG A 197 20.81 0.57 18.25
C ARG A 197 21.99 -0.20 17.68
N ASN A 198 21.86 -0.61 16.42
CA ASN A 198 22.97 -1.07 15.60
C ASN A 198 22.99 -0.26 14.29
N GLU A 199 23.76 -0.69 13.30
CA GLU A 199 23.85 0.01 12.01
C GLU A 199 22.52 0.03 11.24
N MET A 200 21.68 -0.99 11.42
CA MET A 200 20.50 -1.26 10.59
C MET A 200 19.18 -0.80 11.23
N LEU A 201 19.11 -0.79 12.56
CA LEU A 201 17.90 -0.45 13.29
C LEU A 201 18.13 0.25 14.63
N GLU A 202 17.09 0.96 15.06
CA GLU A 202 16.84 1.33 16.45
C GLU A 202 15.67 0.49 16.98
N LEU A 203 15.81 -0.13 18.15
CA LEU A 203 14.71 -0.79 18.84
C LEU A 203 14.14 0.16 19.88
N ILE A 204 12.87 0.50 19.72
CA ILE A 204 12.15 1.38 20.65
C ILE A 204 11.32 0.51 21.59
N GLN A 205 11.46 0.75 22.90
CA GLN A 205 10.54 0.26 23.92
C GLN A 205 9.62 1.41 24.35
N TYR A 206 8.32 1.18 24.31
CA TYR A 206 7.36 2.18 24.77
C TYR A 206 7.06 2.06 26.25
N LYS A 207 6.72 3.20 26.86
CA LYS A 207 6.27 3.27 28.26
C LYS A 207 4.86 2.71 28.34
N SER A 208 4.65 1.77 29.25
CA SER A 208 3.32 1.17 29.49
C SER A 208 2.28 2.25 29.85
N MET A 209 1.04 2.00 29.44
CA MET A 209 -0.13 2.85 29.70
C MET A 209 -1.20 2.12 30.55
N SER A 210 -0.81 1.05 31.23
CA SER A 210 -1.68 0.24 32.08
C SER A 210 -1.00 -0.11 33.41
N GLU A 211 -1.79 -0.38 34.46
CA GLU A 211 -1.27 -0.79 35.78
C GLU A 211 -0.63 -2.18 35.73
N LYS A 212 -1.23 -3.08 34.96
CA LYS A 212 -0.73 -4.44 34.72
C LYS A 212 -0.39 -4.65 33.26
N GLN A 213 0.61 -5.48 33.01
CA GLN A 213 1.07 -5.83 31.68
C GLN A 213 1.30 -7.34 31.54
N TYR A 214 1.12 -7.89 30.34
CA TYR A 214 1.37 -9.29 30.02
C TYR A 214 2.87 -9.60 30.00
N ALA A 215 3.26 -10.79 30.45
CA ALA A 215 4.67 -11.17 30.59
C ALA A 215 5.45 -11.21 29.27
N LYS A 216 4.84 -11.68 28.17
CA LYS A 216 5.50 -11.78 26.87
C LYS A 216 5.33 -10.47 26.07
N PRO A 217 6.41 -9.87 25.54
CA PRO A 217 6.31 -8.64 24.77
C PRO A 217 5.75 -8.86 23.37
N LEU A 218 5.24 -7.77 22.77
CA LEU A 218 4.92 -7.63 21.36
C LEU A 218 6.07 -6.89 20.66
N LEU A 219 6.69 -7.52 19.67
CA LEU A 219 7.66 -6.90 18.77
C LEU A 219 7.01 -6.61 17.42
N ILE A 220 6.89 -5.33 17.10
CA ILE A 220 6.37 -4.85 15.81
C ILE A 220 7.54 -4.67 14.84
N VAL A 221 7.43 -5.33 13.70
CA VAL A 221 8.37 -5.32 12.58
C VAL A 221 7.68 -4.63 11.40
N PRO A 222 7.87 -3.30 11.25
CA PRO A 222 7.26 -2.55 10.17
C PRO A 222 7.92 -2.91 8.81
N PRO A 223 7.27 -2.54 7.69
CA PRO A 223 7.92 -2.64 6.39
C PRO A 223 9.19 -1.79 6.34
N GLN A 224 10.17 -2.24 5.55
CA GLN A 224 11.35 -1.46 5.20
C GLN A 224 11.01 -0.33 4.20
N ILE A 225 9.85 -0.45 3.55
CA ILE A 225 9.25 0.56 2.69
C ILE A 225 8.41 1.51 3.55
N ASN A 226 8.75 2.79 3.51
CA ASN A 226 8.26 3.85 4.41
C ASN A 226 8.64 3.58 5.87
N LYS A 227 8.20 4.47 6.77
CA LYS A 227 8.67 4.51 8.16
C LYS A 227 7.71 3.83 9.13
N PHE A 228 8.21 3.40 10.28
CA PHE A 228 7.46 2.62 11.26
C PHE A 228 6.22 3.33 11.84
N TYR A 229 6.19 4.67 11.81
CA TYR A 229 5.18 5.45 12.52
C TYR A 229 3.77 5.34 11.93
N ILE A 230 3.56 4.51 10.89
CA ILE A 230 2.22 4.03 10.52
C ILE A 230 1.51 3.34 11.69
N PHE A 231 2.24 2.73 12.61
CA PHE A 231 1.69 2.12 13.83
C PHE A 231 1.46 3.13 14.96
N ASP A 232 2.00 4.35 14.84
CA ASP A 232 2.00 5.37 15.88
C ASP A 232 1.88 6.77 15.25
N LEU A 233 0.79 7.02 14.51
CA LEU A 233 0.53 8.33 13.89
C LEU A 233 0.15 9.36 14.97
N SER A 234 -1.14 9.67 15.11
CA SER A 234 -1.66 10.55 16.15
C SER A 234 -2.25 9.73 17.31
N PRO A 235 -2.47 10.33 18.50
CA PRO A 235 -3.04 9.59 19.64
C PRO A 235 -4.41 8.92 19.37
N SER A 236 -5.20 9.45 18.42
CA SER A 236 -6.52 8.89 18.08
C SER A 236 -6.46 7.66 17.17
N ASN A 237 -5.35 7.46 16.45
CA ASN A 237 -5.16 6.35 15.51
C ASN A 237 -3.82 5.61 15.73
N SER A 238 -3.22 5.73 16.91
CA SER A 238 -2.02 4.97 17.28
C SER A 238 -2.38 3.55 17.74
N PHE A 239 -1.96 2.56 16.93
CA PHE A 239 -2.02 1.16 17.32
C PHE A 239 -1.13 0.86 18.53
N VAL A 240 0.04 1.50 18.60
CA VAL A 240 0.96 1.39 19.74
C VAL A 240 0.26 1.79 21.04
N GLN A 241 -0.41 2.96 21.10
CA GLN A 241 -1.15 3.35 22.30
C GLN A 241 -2.28 2.39 22.63
N TYR A 242 -2.98 1.88 21.61
CA TYR A 242 -4.03 0.88 21.82
C TYR A 242 -3.48 -0.38 22.48
N ALA A 243 -2.36 -0.92 22.00
CA ALA A 243 -1.71 -2.09 22.58
C ALA A 243 -1.22 -1.83 24.02
N LEU A 244 -0.59 -0.68 24.28
CA LEU A 244 -0.10 -0.29 25.60
C LEU A 244 -1.22 -0.11 26.63
N LYS A 245 -2.32 0.54 26.25
CA LYS A 245 -3.50 0.73 27.12
C LYS A 245 -4.14 -0.61 27.51
N ASN A 246 -3.98 -1.64 26.67
CA ASN A 246 -4.51 -2.98 26.92
C ASN A 246 -3.47 -3.97 27.46
N GLY A 247 -2.41 -3.46 28.10
CA GLY A 247 -1.47 -4.26 28.89
C GLY A 247 -0.38 -4.97 28.08
N LEU A 248 -0.23 -4.71 26.78
CA LEU A 248 0.87 -5.29 26.02
C LEU A 248 2.15 -4.48 26.22
N GLN A 249 3.27 -5.17 26.46
CA GLN A 249 4.60 -4.55 26.41
C GLN A 249 5.02 -4.42 24.95
N VAL A 250 5.09 -3.19 24.42
CA VAL A 250 5.32 -2.95 22.99
C VAL A 250 6.76 -2.52 22.72
N PHE A 251 7.39 -3.24 21.80
CA PHE A 251 8.63 -2.88 21.16
C PHE A 251 8.39 -2.70 19.65
N ILE A 252 9.08 -1.75 19.02
CA ILE A 252 9.01 -1.55 17.57
C ILE A 252 10.40 -1.34 16.98
N ILE A 253 10.63 -1.92 15.82
CA ILE A 253 11.85 -1.68 15.04
C ILE A 253 11.68 -0.38 14.24
N SER A 254 12.62 0.54 14.40
CA SER A 254 12.79 1.72 13.55
C SER A 254 13.97 1.46 12.61
N TRP A 255 13.67 1.12 11.36
CA TRP A 255 14.69 0.83 10.34
C TRP A 255 15.49 2.08 9.98
N ARG A 256 16.81 1.92 9.77
CA ARG A 256 17.64 2.95 9.14
C ARG A 256 17.16 3.17 7.70
N ASN A 257 17.08 4.44 7.27
CA ASN A 257 16.99 4.78 5.86
C ASN A 257 18.36 4.57 5.20
N PRO A 258 18.54 3.58 4.31
CA PRO A 258 19.84 3.19 3.79
C PRO A 258 20.44 4.25 2.84
N ASP A 259 21.72 4.04 2.54
CA ASP A 259 22.51 4.82 1.61
C ASP A 259 23.38 3.86 0.80
N VAL A 260 24.16 4.39 -0.14
CA VAL A 260 24.95 3.60 -1.10
C VAL A 260 25.88 2.58 -0.42
N ARG A 261 26.37 2.85 0.80
CA ARG A 261 27.27 1.95 1.54
C ARG A 261 26.55 0.68 2.00
N HIS A 262 25.25 0.78 2.23
CA HIS A 262 24.42 -0.31 2.71
C HIS A 262 23.89 -1.21 1.58
N ARG A 263 24.39 -1.04 0.34
CA ARG A 263 23.90 -1.71 -0.88
C ARG A 263 23.75 -3.23 -0.79
N GLU A 264 24.57 -3.89 0.01
CA GLU A 264 24.60 -5.35 0.17
C GLU A 264 23.62 -5.88 1.23
N TRP A 265 22.86 -5.01 1.90
CA TRP A 265 21.84 -5.46 2.84
C TRP A 265 20.67 -6.10 2.09
N GLY A 266 20.56 -7.43 2.20
CA GLY A 266 19.47 -8.24 1.65
C GLY A 266 18.47 -8.68 2.72
N LEU A 267 17.52 -9.54 2.34
CA LEU A 267 16.51 -10.10 3.24
C LEU A 267 17.16 -10.81 4.44
N SER A 268 18.26 -11.53 4.22
CA SER A 268 19.02 -12.18 5.30
C SER A 268 19.53 -11.18 6.33
N SER A 269 20.05 -10.02 5.91
CA SER A 269 20.50 -8.96 6.83
C SER A 269 19.35 -8.43 7.68
N TYR A 270 18.17 -8.19 7.07
CA TYR A 270 16.97 -7.75 7.80
C TYR A 270 16.45 -8.82 8.77
N VAL A 271 16.55 -10.11 8.41
CA VAL A 271 16.16 -11.22 9.29
C VAL A 271 17.10 -11.36 10.48
N GLU A 272 18.42 -11.24 10.28
CA GLU A 272 19.41 -11.25 11.37
C GLU A 272 19.19 -10.09 12.34
N ALA A 273 18.98 -8.89 11.80
CA ALA A 273 18.68 -7.71 12.61
C ALA A 273 17.36 -7.86 13.38
N THR A 274 16.34 -8.49 12.78
CA THR A 274 15.07 -8.80 13.46
C THR A 274 15.26 -9.85 14.57
N GLU A 275 16.10 -10.88 14.34
CA GLU A 275 16.44 -11.86 15.37
C GLU A 275 17.18 -11.20 16.55
N GLU A 276 18.08 -10.26 16.27
CA GLU A 276 18.79 -9.47 17.27
C GLU A 276 17.81 -8.60 18.09
N ALA A 277 16.92 -7.86 17.44
CA ALA A 277 15.88 -7.09 18.12
C ALA A 277 15.00 -7.98 19.02
N MET A 278 14.60 -9.16 18.54
CA MET A 278 13.86 -10.15 19.33
C MET A 278 14.67 -10.64 20.53
N ASN A 279 15.98 -10.83 20.40
CA ASN A 279 16.87 -11.18 21.52
C ASN A 279 16.93 -10.08 22.57
N VAL A 280 17.06 -8.82 22.15
CA VAL A 280 17.05 -7.67 23.06
C VAL A 280 15.72 -7.57 23.81
N CYS A 281 14.58 -7.74 23.11
CA CYS A 281 13.26 -7.75 23.75
C CYS A 281 13.18 -8.80 24.87
N ARG A 282 13.68 -10.02 24.62
CA ARG A 282 13.70 -11.11 25.60
C ARG A 282 14.65 -10.81 26.77
N ALA A 283 15.81 -10.23 26.49
CA ALA A 283 16.78 -9.85 27.51
C ALA A 283 16.27 -8.74 28.44
N ILE A 284 15.56 -7.75 27.90
CA ILE A 284 14.94 -6.66 28.67
C ILE A 284 13.79 -7.18 29.52
N THR A 285 12.88 -7.94 28.94
CA THR A 285 11.63 -8.35 29.62
C THR A 285 11.78 -9.57 30.53
N GLY A 286 12.85 -10.35 30.34
CA GLY A 286 13.03 -11.67 30.93
C GLY A 286 12.16 -12.76 30.30
N ALA A 287 11.38 -12.45 29.25
CA ALA A 287 10.48 -13.39 28.61
C ALA A 287 11.25 -14.40 27.76
N ARG A 288 10.81 -15.67 27.80
CA ARG A 288 11.38 -16.73 26.94
C ARG A 288 10.93 -16.60 25.48
N GLU A 289 9.74 -16.03 25.28
CA GLU A 289 9.02 -15.93 24.01
C GLU A 289 8.59 -14.50 23.72
N VAL A 290 8.39 -14.18 22.44
CA VAL A 290 7.91 -12.88 21.94
C VAL A 290 6.72 -13.09 21.01
N ASN A 291 5.73 -12.21 21.07
CA ASN A 291 4.69 -12.10 20.05
C ASN A 291 5.22 -11.22 18.91
N LEU A 292 5.17 -11.69 17.68
CA LEU A 292 5.59 -10.94 16.50
C LEU A 292 4.40 -10.28 15.83
N MET A 293 4.59 -9.08 15.30
CA MET A 293 3.64 -8.43 14.39
C MET A 293 4.40 -7.86 13.21
N GLY A 294 4.07 -8.29 12.00
CA GLY A 294 4.64 -7.79 10.76
C GLY A 294 3.57 -7.16 9.87
N ALA A 295 3.91 -6.06 9.20
CA ALA A 295 3.05 -5.48 8.16
C ALA A 295 3.76 -5.41 6.82
N CYS A 296 3.04 -5.73 5.73
CA CYS A 296 3.57 -5.73 4.37
C CYS A 296 4.92 -6.49 4.29
N ALA A 297 6.00 -5.84 3.87
CA ALA A 297 7.35 -6.45 3.81
C ALA A 297 7.93 -6.85 5.18
N GLY A 298 7.49 -6.20 6.27
CA GLY A 298 7.80 -6.64 7.63
C GLY A 298 7.18 -8.01 7.94
N GLY A 299 6.01 -8.32 7.36
CA GLY A 299 5.38 -9.64 7.39
C GLY A 299 6.23 -10.72 6.71
N MET A 300 6.78 -10.42 5.53
CA MET A 300 7.73 -11.31 4.85
C MET A 300 8.98 -11.55 5.71
N THR A 301 9.50 -10.50 6.34
CA THR A 301 10.68 -10.57 7.22
C THR A 301 10.41 -11.49 8.43
N ILE A 302 9.27 -11.36 9.11
CA ILE A 302 8.96 -12.23 10.25
C ILE A 302 8.62 -13.67 9.83
N ALA A 303 8.05 -13.89 8.65
CA ALA A 303 7.83 -15.24 8.11
C ALA A 303 9.17 -15.94 7.82
N ALA A 304 10.08 -15.23 7.16
CA ALA A 304 11.44 -15.70 6.91
C ALA A 304 12.20 -15.99 8.21
N LEU A 305 12.13 -15.09 9.20
CA LEU A 305 12.69 -15.31 10.53
C LEU A 305 12.14 -16.57 11.19
N GLN A 306 10.82 -16.77 11.18
CA GLN A 306 10.22 -17.97 11.78
C GLN A 306 10.66 -19.25 11.07
N GLY A 307 10.77 -19.23 9.73
CA GLY A 307 11.36 -20.32 8.96
C GLY A 307 12.81 -20.62 9.35
N HIS A 308 13.64 -19.58 9.49
CA HIS A 308 15.04 -19.70 9.93
C HIS A 308 15.14 -20.28 11.36
N LEU A 309 14.31 -19.79 12.28
CA LEU A 309 14.25 -20.30 13.65
C LEU A 309 13.73 -21.74 13.69
N GLN A 310 12.77 -22.10 12.84
CA GLN A 310 12.28 -23.47 12.69
C GLN A 310 13.41 -24.40 12.25
N ALA A 311 14.18 -24.03 11.22
CA ALA A 311 15.31 -24.82 10.72
C ALA A 311 16.38 -25.02 11.81
N LYS A 312 16.61 -24.00 12.64
CA LYS A 312 17.52 -24.04 13.81
C LYS A 312 16.94 -24.73 15.04
N ARG A 313 15.68 -25.21 15.00
CA ARG A 313 14.94 -25.80 16.15
C ARG A 313 14.77 -24.82 17.33
N GLN A 314 14.60 -23.55 17.01
CA GLN A 314 14.44 -22.44 17.97
C GLN A 314 13.08 -21.74 17.86
N LEU A 315 12.13 -22.29 17.10
CA LEU A 315 10.81 -21.71 16.89
C LEU A 315 10.05 -21.40 18.19
N ARG A 316 10.31 -22.16 19.27
CA ARG A 316 9.80 -21.93 20.63
C ARG A 316 10.13 -20.56 21.25
N ARG A 317 10.88 -19.70 20.56
CA ARG A 317 11.15 -18.31 20.95
C ARG A 317 10.03 -17.35 20.51
N VAL A 318 9.10 -17.81 19.69
CA VAL A 318 7.96 -17.05 19.19
C VAL A 318 6.67 -17.64 19.78
N ALA A 319 5.88 -16.81 20.47
CA ALA A 319 4.61 -17.23 21.06
C ALA A 319 3.47 -17.19 20.05
N SER A 320 3.46 -16.16 19.21
CA SER A 320 2.42 -15.92 18.19
C SER A 320 2.94 -14.98 17.11
N ALA A 321 2.31 -14.97 15.94
CA ALA A 321 2.64 -14.07 14.84
C ALA A 321 1.39 -13.41 14.24
N THR A 322 1.39 -12.08 14.15
CA THR A 322 0.35 -11.32 13.46
C THR A 322 0.87 -10.79 12.12
N TYR A 323 0.12 -11.00 11.05
CA TYR A 323 0.44 -10.55 9.70
C TYR A 323 -0.61 -9.56 9.21
N LEU A 324 -0.20 -8.31 8.98
CA LEU A 324 -1.09 -7.26 8.48
C LEU A 324 -0.75 -7.00 7.02
N VAL A 325 -1.73 -7.18 6.11
CA VAL A 325 -1.59 -6.90 4.67
C VAL A 325 -0.26 -7.41 4.10
N SER A 326 0.10 -8.63 4.52
CA SER A 326 1.42 -9.23 4.26
C SER A 326 1.28 -10.34 3.23
N LEU A 327 2.09 -10.28 2.19
CA LEU A 327 2.02 -11.18 1.05
C LEU A 327 3.22 -12.15 1.11
N LEU A 328 2.93 -13.44 1.28
CA LEU A 328 3.89 -14.55 1.29
C LEU A 328 3.74 -15.42 0.03
N ASP A 329 2.54 -15.47 -0.53
CA ASP A 329 2.25 -15.98 -1.87
C ASP A 329 2.16 -14.80 -2.85
N SER A 330 3.14 -14.67 -3.75
CA SER A 330 3.24 -13.58 -4.71
C SER A 330 2.49 -13.79 -6.01
N GLN A 331 1.78 -14.92 -6.16
CA GLN A 331 0.93 -15.14 -7.30
C GLN A 331 -0.22 -14.11 -7.29
N MET A 332 -0.26 -13.24 -8.30
CA MET A 332 -1.30 -12.22 -8.44
C MET A 332 -1.83 -12.21 -9.87
N GLU A 333 -3.14 -12.21 -10.02
CA GLU A 333 -3.82 -11.97 -11.29
C GLU A 333 -3.92 -10.43 -11.48
N SER A 334 -2.94 -9.79 -12.13
CA SER A 334 -3.00 -8.35 -12.43
C SER A 334 -2.60 -8.07 -13.87
N PRO A 335 -3.30 -7.17 -14.60
CA PRO A 335 -2.83 -6.68 -15.90
C PRO A 335 -1.45 -6.01 -15.85
N ALA A 336 -0.98 -5.59 -14.66
CA ALA A 336 0.31 -4.92 -14.51
C ALA A 336 1.52 -5.89 -14.52
N THR A 337 1.31 -7.19 -14.23
CA THR A 337 2.36 -8.21 -14.45
C THR A 337 2.73 -8.34 -15.93
N LEU A 338 1.87 -7.89 -16.85
CA LEU A 338 2.10 -7.88 -18.30
C LEU A 338 3.21 -6.91 -18.76
N PHE A 339 3.70 -6.03 -17.87
CA PHE A 339 4.84 -5.13 -18.14
C PHE A 339 6.16 -5.67 -17.59
N THR A 340 6.14 -6.83 -16.94
CA THR A 340 7.26 -7.36 -16.17
C THR A 340 7.84 -8.58 -16.91
N ASP A 341 8.75 -8.35 -17.85
CA ASP A 341 9.52 -9.42 -18.50
C ASP A 341 10.89 -9.62 -17.83
N GLU A 342 11.51 -10.79 -18.04
CA GLU A 342 12.77 -11.16 -17.38
C GLU A 342 13.91 -10.17 -17.66
N GLN A 343 13.95 -9.60 -18.86
CA GLN A 343 14.93 -8.58 -19.23
C GLN A 343 14.72 -7.28 -18.44
N THR A 344 13.48 -6.91 -18.17
CA THR A 344 13.13 -5.72 -17.40
C THR A 344 13.47 -5.88 -15.93
N LEU A 345 13.22 -7.05 -15.32
CA LEU A 345 13.66 -7.32 -13.94
C LEU A 345 15.18 -7.28 -13.82
N GLU A 346 15.91 -7.99 -14.69
CA GLU A 346 17.37 -8.02 -14.63
C GLU A 346 17.98 -6.63 -14.86
N ALA A 347 17.39 -5.83 -15.75
CA ALA A 347 17.79 -4.44 -15.93
C ALA A 347 17.47 -3.56 -14.71
N ALA A 348 16.37 -3.82 -13.99
CA ALA A 348 16.02 -3.13 -12.76
C ALA A 348 16.99 -3.47 -11.62
N LYS A 349 17.32 -4.76 -11.43
CA LYS A 349 18.34 -5.23 -10.50
C LYS A 349 19.69 -4.59 -10.78
N ARG A 350 20.18 -4.70 -12.02
CA ARG A 350 21.47 -4.13 -12.44
C ARG A 350 21.55 -2.63 -12.17
N ARG A 351 20.47 -1.90 -12.46
CA ARG A 351 20.41 -0.44 -12.22
C ARG A 351 20.44 -0.11 -10.74
N SER A 352 19.68 -0.83 -9.92
CA SER A 352 19.67 -0.66 -8.48
C SER A 352 21.06 -0.93 -7.90
N TYR A 353 21.73 -2.01 -8.33
CA TYR A 353 23.12 -2.31 -7.96
C TYR A 353 24.12 -1.24 -8.42
N GLN A 354 23.98 -0.69 -9.63
CA GLN A 354 24.83 0.40 -10.12
C GLN A 354 24.67 1.69 -9.30
N LYS A 355 23.45 2.00 -8.85
CA LYS A 355 23.18 3.14 -7.95
C LYS A 355 23.50 2.82 -6.47
N GLY A 356 23.57 1.55 -6.10
CA GLY A 356 23.69 1.03 -4.73
C GLY A 356 22.37 0.99 -3.93
N ILE A 357 21.37 1.77 -4.34
CA ILE A 357 20.07 1.88 -3.70
C ILE A 357 18.97 2.18 -4.73
N LEU A 358 17.72 1.86 -4.38
CA LEU A 358 16.52 2.39 -5.03
C LEU A 358 16.03 3.62 -4.25
N ASP A 359 15.92 4.78 -4.92
CA ASP A 359 15.38 6.01 -4.31
C ASP A 359 13.87 5.87 -4.10
N GLY A 360 13.38 6.21 -2.91
CA GLY A 360 11.95 6.11 -2.57
C GLY A 360 11.05 6.94 -3.51
N ARG A 361 11.56 8.03 -4.08
CA ARG A 361 10.82 8.86 -5.06
C ARG A 361 10.59 8.14 -6.38
N ASP A 362 11.53 7.30 -6.81
CA ASP A 362 11.37 6.52 -8.05
C ASP A 362 10.18 5.53 -7.88
N MET A 363 10.06 4.89 -6.71
CA MET A 363 8.95 4.01 -6.38
C MET A 363 7.62 4.78 -6.19
N ALA A 364 7.63 5.90 -5.47
CA ALA A 364 6.45 6.74 -5.24
C ALA A 364 5.86 7.29 -6.55
N ARG A 365 6.71 7.68 -7.51
CA ARG A 365 6.27 8.12 -8.84
C ARG A 365 5.52 7.01 -9.58
N VAL A 366 6.06 5.80 -9.58
CA VAL A 366 5.43 4.65 -10.26
C VAL A 366 4.04 4.39 -9.67
N PHE A 367 3.90 4.45 -8.33
CA PHE A 367 2.60 4.39 -7.68
C PHE A 367 1.64 5.51 -8.11
N ALA A 368 2.09 6.77 -8.14
CA ALA A 368 1.27 7.92 -8.54
C ALA A 368 0.76 7.80 -10.00
N TRP A 369 1.60 7.32 -10.91
CA TRP A 369 1.24 7.15 -12.33
C TRP A 369 0.30 5.97 -12.60
N MET A 370 0.15 5.00 -11.69
CA MET A 370 -0.77 3.87 -11.87
C MET A 370 -2.24 4.20 -11.52
N ARG A 371 -2.50 5.27 -10.76
CA ARG A 371 -3.84 5.83 -10.52
C ARG A 371 -3.84 7.36 -10.63
N PRO A 372 -3.64 7.91 -11.84
CA PRO A 372 -3.48 9.34 -12.01
C PRO A 372 -4.73 10.13 -11.58
N ASN A 373 -5.95 9.58 -11.71
CA ASN A 373 -7.18 10.26 -11.30
C ASN A 373 -7.23 10.59 -9.80
N ASP A 374 -6.93 9.61 -8.95
CA ASP A 374 -7.03 9.76 -7.50
C ASP A 374 -5.77 10.43 -6.91
N LEU A 375 -4.59 10.18 -7.50
CA LEU A 375 -3.30 10.54 -6.93
C LEU A 375 -2.62 11.76 -7.58
N ILE A 376 -3.06 12.18 -8.77
CA ILE A 376 -2.50 13.33 -9.48
C ILE A 376 -3.61 14.34 -9.76
N TRP A 377 -4.64 13.97 -10.53
CA TRP A 377 -5.64 14.90 -11.04
C TRP A 377 -6.54 15.49 -9.96
N THR A 378 -6.89 14.72 -8.93
CA THR A 378 -7.65 15.26 -7.78
C THR A 378 -6.90 16.39 -7.09
N TYR A 379 -5.58 16.25 -6.90
CA TYR A 379 -4.74 17.28 -6.29
C TYR A 379 -4.40 18.40 -7.29
N PHE A 380 -4.25 18.08 -8.57
CA PHE A 380 -4.09 19.09 -9.62
C PHE A 380 -5.28 20.05 -9.66
N ILE A 381 -6.52 19.52 -9.65
CA ILE A 381 -7.74 20.32 -9.63
C ILE A 381 -7.80 21.15 -8.34
N ASN A 382 -7.64 20.51 -7.17
CA ASN A 382 -7.78 21.22 -5.90
C ASN A 382 -6.67 22.27 -5.68
N ASN A 383 -5.41 21.91 -5.90
CA ASN A 383 -4.27 22.77 -5.58
C ASN A 383 -4.09 23.86 -6.62
N TYR A 384 -4.13 23.51 -7.91
CA TYR A 384 -3.75 24.44 -8.99
C TYR A 384 -4.96 25.15 -9.60
N LEU A 385 -6.10 24.46 -9.75
CA LEU A 385 -7.30 25.09 -10.35
C LEU A 385 -8.15 25.81 -9.31
N LEU A 386 -8.32 25.23 -8.11
CA LEU A 386 -9.13 25.82 -7.04
C LEU A 386 -8.30 26.64 -6.04
N GLY A 387 -6.97 26.61 -6.12
CA GLY A 387 -6.09 27.34 -5.19
C GLY A 387 -6.23 26.89 -3.73
N LYS A 388 -6.72 25.67 -3.50
CA LYS A 388 -6.88 25.09 -2.15
C LYS A 388 -5.54 24.55 -1.67
N GLU A 389 -5.34 24.60 -0.36
CA GLU A 389 -4.21 23.90 0.24
C GLU A 389 -4.46 22.39 0.26
N PRO A 390 -3.40 21.57 0.11
CA PRO A 390 -3.52 20.13 0.31
C PRO A 390 -4.02 19.84 1.73
N PRO A 391 -4.85 18.81 1.92
CA PRO A 391 -5.36 18.49 3.24
C PRO A 391 -4.23 18.01 4.18
N ALA A 392 -4.32 18.37 5.45
CA ALA A 392 -3.43 17.88 6.51
C ALA A 392 -3.85 16.48 6.99
N PHE A 393 -3.67 15.47 6.14
CA PHE A 393 -3.87 14.06 6.51
C PHE A 393 -2.54 13.41 6.88
N ASP A 394 -2.48 12.85 8.09
CA ASP A 394 -1.33 12.16 8.66
C ASP A 394 -0.89 10.93 7.83
N ILE A 395 -1.84 10.16 7.30
CA ILE A 395 -1.57 9.01 6.42
C ILE A 395 -0.87 9.47 5.13
N LEU A 396 -1.28 10.59 4.54
CA LEU A 396 -0.64 11.12 3.32
C LEU A 396 0.75 11.67 3.63
N TYR A 397 0.94 12.29 4.81
CA TYR A 397 2.26 12.68 5.28
C TYR A 397 3.19 11.48 5.39
N TRP A 398 2.73 10.39 6.04
CA TRP A 398 3.47 9.14 6.11
C TRP A 398 3.81 8.56 4.73
N ASN A 399 2.84 8.57 3.81
CA ASN A 399 3.02 8.00 2.49
C ASN A 399 4.13 8.72 1.68
N ASN A 400 4.24 10.04 1.86
CA ASN A 400 5.24 10.87 1.19
C ASN A 400 6.62 10.85 1.87
N ASP A 401 6.71 10.37 3.11
CA ASP A 401 7.95 10.24 3.86
C ASP A 401 8.65 8.90 3.54
N CYS A 402 9.01 8.75 2.26
CA CYS A 402 9.54 7.50 1.71
C CYS A 402 10.94 7.17 2.26
N THR A 403 11.25 5.87 2.26
CA THR A 403 12.60 5.35 2.55
C THR A 403 13.25 4.81 1.26
N ARG A 404 14.58 4.73 1.27
CA ARG A 404 15.35 4.07 0.22
C ARG A 404 15.38 2.56 0.47
N LEU A 405 15.60 1.77 -0.58
CA LEU A 405 15.86 0.33 -0.44
C LEU A 405 17.29 0.00 -0.87
N PRO A 406 18.03 -0.84 -0.13
CA PRO A 406 19.32 -1.35 -0.60
C PRO A 406 19.16 -2.16 -1.88
N ALA A 407 20.19 -2.17 -2.73
CA ALA A 407 20.16 -2.89 -4.00
C ALA A 407 19.92 -4.40 -3.84
N ALA A 408 20.59 -5.03 -2.86
CA ALA A 408 20.42 -6.45 -2.58
C ALA A 408 18.97 -6.78 -2.18
N TYR A 409 18.42 -6.08 -1.19
CA TYR A 409 17.02 -6.31 -0.78
C TYR A 409 16.00 -6.02 -1.88
N HIS A 410 16.23 -4.98 -2.69
CA HIS A 410 15.39 -4.73 -3.87
C HIS A 410 15.45 -5.89 -4.87
N GLY A 411 16.63 -6.47 -5.09
CA GLY A 411 16.80 -7.70 -5.88
C GLY A 411 16.03 -8.88 -5.30
N ASP A 412 16.14 -9.10 -3.99
CA ASP A 412 15.43 -10.18 -3.28
C ASP A 412 13.90 -10.04 -3.43
N LEU A 413 13.37 -8.82 -3.35
CA LEU A 413 11.94 -8.56 -3.57
C LEU A 413 11.51 -8.89 -5.01
N LEU A 414 12.32 -8.50 -6.00
CA LEU A 414 12.05 -8.82 -7.41
C LEU A 414 12.05 -10.34 -7.64
N ASP A 415 13.01 -11.05 -7.06
CA ASP A 415 13.08 -12.52 -7.13
C ASP A 415 11.92 -13.19 -6.40
N PHE A 416 11.51 -12.64 -5.27
CA PHE A 416 10.34 -13.12 -4.54
C PHE A 416 9.05 -13.01 -5.38
N PHE A 417 8.82 -11.89 -6.08
CA PHE A 417 7.65 -11.74 -6.97
C PHE A 417 7.74 -12.61 -8.22
N LYS A 418 8.95 -12.88 -8.71
CA LYS A 418 9.16 -13.70 -9.91
C LYS A 418 9.00 -15.19 -9.63
N HIS A 419 9.61 -15.67 -8.55
CA HIS A 419 9.77 -17.10 -8.27
C HIS A 419 8.77 -17.64 -7.25
N ASN A 420 8.04 -16.76 -6.55
CA ASN A 420 7.09 -17.13 -5.48
C ASN A 420 7.63 -18.19 -4.50
N PRO A 421 8.85 -17.98 -3.95
CA PRO A 421 9.66 -19.06 -3.39
C PRO A 421 9.08 -19.67 -2.11
N LEU A 422 8.27 -18.92 -1.35
CA LEU A 422 7.70 -19.36 -0.07
C LEU A 422 6.59 -20.41 -0.22
N THR A 423 6.08 -20.63 -1.43
CA THR A 423 5.08 -21.68 -1.72
C THR A 423 5.69 -23.08 -1.78
N HIS A 424 7.02 -23.18 -1.85
CA HIS A 424 7.74 -24.44 -1.97
C HIS A 424 8.72 -24.60 -0.79
N PRO A 425 8.76 -25.78 -0.13
CA PRO A 425 9.75 -26.06 0.90
C PRO A 425 11.19 -25.87 0.37
N GLY A 426 11.97 -25.04 1.04
CA GLY A 426 13.34 -24.71 0.64
C GLY A 426 13.45 -23.81 -0.59
N GLY A 427 12.34 -23.28 -1.11
CA GLY A 427 12.36 -22.35 -2.25
C GLY A 427 13.00 -21.00 -1.93
N LEU A 428 13.03 -20.61 -0.65
CA LEU A 428 13.78 -19.46 -0.16
C LEU A 428 14.85 -19.92 0.84
N GLU A 429 16.07 -19.42 0.68
CA GLU A 429 17.14 -19.55 1.66
C GLU A 429 17.39 -18.21 2.33
N VAL A 430 17.45 -18.20 3.65
CA VAL A 430 17.73 -17.00 4.44
C VAL A 430 18.77 -17.34 5.49
N CYS A 431 19.81 -16.52 5.63
CA CYS A 431 20.91 -16.72 6.57
C CYS A 431 21.55 -18.13 6.43
N GLY A 432 21.69 -18.61 5.19
CA GLY A 432 22.22 -19.95 4.90
C GLY A 432 21.31 -21.12 5.29
N THR A 433 20.03 -20.87 5.59
CA THR A 433 19.06 -21.92 5.93
C THR A 433 17.89 -21.94 4.95
N PRO A 434 17.58 -23.07 4.32
CA PRO A 434 16.37 -23.22 3.52
C PRO A 434 15.15 -23.24 4.44
N ILE A 435 14.12 -22.45 4.12
CA ILE A 435 12.94 -22.30 4.97
C ILE A 435 11.72 -23.03 4.41
N ASP A 436 10.85 -23.47 5.32
CA ASP A 436 9.61 -24.18 5.02
C ASP A 436 8.50 -23.67 5.94
N LEU A 437 7.58 -22.86 5.38
CA LEU A 437 6.51 -22.23 6.16
C LEU A 437 5.48 -23.25 6.68
N GLN A 438 5.34 -24.42 6.04
CA GLN A 438 4.45 -25.47 6.53
C GLN A 438 4.92 -26.05 7.85
N LYS A 439 6.21 -25.91 8.19
CA LYS A 439 6.78 -26.31 9.47
C LYS A 439 6.76 -25.21 10.52
N VAL A 440 6.34 -24.00 10.17
CA VAL A 440 6.13 -22.90 11.13
C VAL A 440 4.80 -23.13 11.84
N THR A 441 4.84 -23.88 12.94
CA THR A 441 3.67 -24.28 13.74
C THR A 441 3.25 -23.23 14.79
N VAL A 442 3.61 -21.97 14.59
CA VAL A 442 3.24 -20.86 15.48
C VAL A 442 1.82 -20.40 15.14
N ASP A 443 1.02 -20.12 16.16
CA ASP A 443 -0.31 -19.54 15.98
C ASP A 443 -0.24 -18.19 15.26
N SER A 444 -1.07 -18.03 14.23
CA SER A 444 -1.05 -16.88 13.34
C SER A 444 -2.39 -16.18 13.21
N PHE A 445 -2.34 -14.84 13.14
CA PHE A 445 -3.48 -13.97 12.90
C PHE A 445 -3.20 -13.08 11.68
N SER A 446 -3.92 -13.28 10.60
CA SER A 446 -3.74 -12.55 9.34
C SER A 446 -4.89 -11.59 9.08
N VAL A 447 -4.56 -10.37 8.66
CA VAL A 447 -5.54 -9.34 8.29
C VAL A 447 -5.29 -8.87 6.85
N ALA A 448 -6.35 -8.85 6.05
CA ALA A 448 -6.34 -8.26 4.72
C ALA A 448 -7.40 -7.16 4.58
N GLY A 449 -7.28 -6.31 3.56
CA GLY A 449 -8.31 -5.34 3.19
C GLY A 449 -9.09 -5.77 1.96
N ILE A 450 -10.42 -5.73 2.02
CA ILE A 450 -11.28 -6.10 0.88
C ILE A 450 -11.06 -5.18 -0.34
N ASN A 451 -10.70 -3.91 -0.07
CA ASN A 451 -10.38 -2.90 -1.08
C ASN A 451 -8.86 -2.65 -1.16
N ASP A 452 -8.06 -3.57 -0.64
CA ASP A 452 -6.60 -3.49 -0.75
C ASP A 452 -6.18 -3.84 -2.17
N HIS A 453 -5.60 -2.84 -2.84
CA HIS A 453 -5.07 -3.00 -4.18
C HIS A 453 -3.55 -3.18 -4.18
N ILE A 454 -2.84 -3.01 -3.06
CA ILE A 454 -1.38 -3.21 -3.02
C ILE A 454 -1.10 -4.69 -2.80
N THR A 455 -1.80 -5.28 -1.84
CA THR A 455 -1.77 -6.71 -1.52
C THR A 455 -3.20 -7.26 -1.59
N PRO A 456 -3.63 -7.76 -2.76
CA PRO A 456 -4.97 -8.32 -2.93
C PRO A 456 -5.30 -9.36 -1.86
N TRP A 457 -6.50 -9.27 -1.29
CA TRP A 457 -6.85 -10.06 -0.11
C TRP A 457 -6.83 -11.57 -0.33
N ASP A 458 -7.08 -12.02 -1.55
CA ASP A 458 -7.01 -13.42 -1.95
C ASP A 458 -5.56 -13.94 -1.94
N ALA A 459 -4.59 -13.11 -2.30
CA ALA A 459 -3.17 -13.44 -2.17
C ALA A 459 -2.73 -13.47 -0.70
N VAL A 460 -3.20 -12.53 0.12
CA VAL A 460 -2.96 -12.55 1.59
C VAL A 460 -3.65 -13.76 2.24
N TYR A 461 -4.81 -14.16 1.73
CA TYR A 461 -5.51 -15.38 2.16
C TYR A 461 -4.68 -16.63 1.87
N ARG A 462 -4.23 -16.81 0.62
CA ARG A 462 -3.34 -17.93 0.25
C ARG A 462 -2.03 -17.92 1.05
N SER A 463 -1.47 -16.74 1.30
CA SER A 463 -0.29 -16.56 2.17
C SER A 463 -0.51 -17.12 3.56
N THR A 464 -1.73 -16.96 4.11
CA THR A 464 -2.11 -17.51 5.42
C THR A 464 -2.16 -19.04 5.41
N LEU A 465 -2.56 -19.64 4.29
CA LEU A 465 -2.61 -21.11 4.15
C LEU A 465 -1.22 -21.76 4.13
N LEU A 466 -0.16 -21.01 3.80
CA LEU A 466 1.22 -21.53 3.77
C LEU A 466 1.79 -21.86 5.16
N LEU A 467 1.23 -21.28 6.22
CA LEU A 467 1.69 -21.47 7.61
C LEU A 467 1.18 -22.79 8.20
N GLY A 468 2.00 -23.47 8.99
CA GLY A 468 1.69 -24.77 9.58
C GLY A 468 0.84 -24.77 10.86
N GLY A 469 0.80 -23.64 11.57
CA GLY A 469 0.14 -23.52 12.88
C GLY A 469 -1.39 -23.35 12.82
N GLU A 470 -1.99 -23.06 13.98
CA GLU A 470 -3.36 -22.56 14.00
C GLU A 470 -3.41 -21.19 13.32
N ARG A 471 -4.33 -21.03 12.37
CA ARG A 471 -4.41 -19.85 11.52
C ARG A 471 -5.77 -19.22 11.67
N ARG A 472 -5.80 -17.92 11.90
CA ARG A 472 -7.00 -17.09 11.84
C ARG A 472 -6.83 -16.04 10.76
N PHE A 473 -7.85 -15.88 9.93
CA PHE A 473 -7.87 -14.86 8.88
C PHE A 473 -9.06 -13.93 9.07
N VAL A 474 -8.81 -12.64 8.93
CA VAL A 474 -9.82 -11.58 9.00
C VAL A 474 -9.71 -10.69 7.76
N LEU A 475 -10.85 -10.39 7.16
CA LEU A 475 -10.94 -9.49 6.02
C LEU A 475 -11.66 -8.20 6.41
N SER A 476 -10.90 -7.12 6.55
CA SER A 476 -11.43 -5.80 6.92
C SER A 476 -12.05 -5.08 5.71
N ASN A 477 -13.10 -4.29 5.94
CA ASN A 477 -13.82 -3.53 4.93
C ASN A 477 -13.07 -2.27 4.39
N SER A 478 -11.75 -2.33 4.34
CA SER A 478 -10.86 -1.19 4.17
C SER A 478 -9.83 -1.44 3.07
N GLY A 479 -9.11 -0.37 2.68
CA GLY A 479 -7.93 -0.45 1.82
C GLY A 479 -6.65 -0.71 2.62
N HIS A 480 -5.50 -0.80 1.94
CA HIS A 480 -4.22 -1.24 2.52
C HIS A 480 -3.88 -0.63 3.89
N VAL A 481 -3.77 0.70 3.96
CA VAL A 481 -3.41 1.40 5.21
C VAL A 481 -4.55 1.37 6.22
N GLN A 482 -5.79 1.55 5.78
CA GLN A 482 -6.96 1.55 6.66
C GLN A 482 -7.22 0.17 7.28
N SER A 483 -6.76 -0.92 6.64
CA SER A 483 -6.81 -2.26 7.21
C SER A 483 -5.82 -2.44 8.36
N ILE A 484 -4.68 -1.74 8.36
CA ILE A 484 -3.77 -1.65 9.50
C ILE A 484 -4.39 -0.74 10.57
N LEU A 485 -4.78 0.46 10.16
CA LEU A 485 -5.28 1.55 11.01
C LEU A 485 -6.80 1.55 11.11
N ASN A 486 -7.32 0.67 11.96
CA ASN A 486 -8.74 0.57 12.21
C ASN A 486 -9.04 0.66 13.72
N PRO A 487 -8.90 1.83 14.37
CA PRO A 487 -9.16 1.94 15.80
C PRO A 487 -10.62 1.63 16.16
N PRO A 488 -10.89 1.00 17.32
CA PRO A 488 -12.24 0.85 17.84
C PRO A 488 -12.96 2.20 17.97
N GLY A 489 -14.28 2.20 17.74
CA GLY A 489 -15.10 3.41 17.77
C GLY A 489 -15.34 4.05 16.40
N ASN A 490 -14.67 3.58 15.34
CA ASN A 490 -15.02 3.97 13.96
C ASN A 490 -16.39 3.36 13.57
N PRO A 491 -17.44 4.17 13.34
CA PRO A 491 -18.79 3.66 13.05
C PRO A 491 -18.91 3.01 11.67
N LYS A 492 -17.90 3.20 10.79
CA LYS A 492 -17.84 2.58 9.47
C LYS A 492 -16.99 1.32 9.44
N ALA A 493 -16.34 0.96 10.55
CA ALA A 493 -15.50 -0.23 10.61
C ALA A 493 -16.37 -1.48 10.65
N ASN A 494 -16.07 -2.43 9.78
CA ASN A 494 -16.54 -3.80 9.88
C ASN A 494 -15.52 -4.76 9.24
N TYR A 495 -15.67 -6.04 9.50
CA TYR A 495 -14.85 -7.08 8.89
C TYR A 495 -15.68 -8.34 8.70
N VAL A 496 -15.14 -9.27 7.92
CA VAL A 496 -15.66 -10.63 7.82
C VAL A 496 -14.64 -11.62 8.37
N GLU A 497 -15.16 -12.66 9.01
CA GLU A 497 -14.35 -13.77 9.51
C GLU A 497 -15.06 -15.11 9.30
N ASN A 498 -14.28 -16.16 9.14
CA ASN A 498 -14.74 -17.52 9.10
C ASN A 498 -13.67 -18.42 9.73
N PRO A 499 -13.99 -19.16 10.81
CA PRO A 499 -13.05 -20.04 11.49
C PRO A 499 -12.50 -21.18 10.61
N LYS A 500 -13.21 -21.57 9.55
CA LYS A 500 -12.77 -22.63 8.64
C LYS A 500 -12.07 -22.03 7.43
N LEU A 501 -10.77 -22.26 7.29
CA LEU A 501 -10.00 -21.84 6.13
C LEU A 501 -10.11 -22.88 5.01
N SER A 502 -10.93 -22.61 3.98
CA SER A 502 -10.98 -23.42 2.75
C SER A 502 -9.76 -23.16 1.87
N SER A 503 -9.48 -24.06 0.92
CA SER A 503 -8.43 -23.83 -0.08
C SER A 503 -8.79 -22.72 -1.07
N ASP A 504 -10.09 -22.51 -1.33
CA ASP A 504 -10.60 -21.41 -2.17
C ASP A 504 -10.96 -20.19 -1.31
N PRO A 505 -10.32 -19.01 -1.50
CA PRO A 505 -10.67 -17.79 -0.79
C PRO A 505 -12.12 -17.33 -1.04
N ARG A 506 -12.69 -17.62 -2.22
CA ARG A 506 -14.06 -17.20 -2.55
C ARG A 506 -15.08 -18.03 -1.78
N ALA A 507 -14.86 -19.34 -1.68
CA ALA A 507 -15.66 -20.22 -0.83
C ALA A 507 -15.59 -19.77 0.65
N TRP A 508 -14.39 -19.41 1.13
CA TRP A 508 -14.22 -18.87 2.48
C TRP A 508 -15.07 -17.63 2.73
N TYR A 509 -15.05 -16.68 1.79
CA TYR A 509 -15.80 -15.43 1.88
C TYR A 509 -17.32 -15.66 1.83
N TYR A 510 -17.78 -16.59 1.00
CA TYR A 510 -19.21 -16.91 0.88
C TYR A 510 -19.80 -17.40 2.21
N ASP A 511 -19.03 -18.20 2.95
CA ASP A 511 -19.41 -18.73 4.26
C ASP A 511 -19.08 -17.81 5.44
N ALA A 512 -18.42 -16.66 5.18
CA ALA A 512 -17.98 -15.75 6.22
C ALA A 512 -19.11 -14.97 6.88
N LYS A 513 -18.90 -14.66 8.16
CA LYS A 513 -19.82 -13.86 8.95
C LYS A 513 -19.33 -12.42 8.96
N HIS A 514 -20.27 -11.49 8.71
CA HIS A 514 -20.03 -10.07 8.91
C HIS A 514 -20.07 -9.72 10.39
N VAL A 515 -19.09 -8.95 10.84
CA VAL A 515 -18.97 -8.45 12.20
C VAL A 515 -18.77 -6.94 12.15
N GLU A 516 -19.64 -6.22 12.87
CA GLU A 516 -19.54 -4.77 13.01
C GLU A 516 -18.42 -4.37 13.97
N GLY A 517 -17.79 -3.23 13.69
CA GLY A 517 -16.69 -2.68 14.47
C GLY A 517 -15.29 -3.04 13.97
N SER A 518 -14.29 -2.66 14.74
CA SER A 518 -12.88 -2.91 14.42
C SER A 518 -12.48 -4.35 14.73
N TRP A 519 -11.63 -4.93 13.87
CA TRP A 519 -10.97 -6.22 14.11
C TRP A 519 -9.94 -6.17 15.25
N TRP A 520 -9.48 -4.99 15.66
CA TRP A 520 -8.50 -4.83 16.75
C TRP A 520 -8.99 -5.46 18.04
N THR A 521 -10.29 -5.45 18.32
CA THR A 521 -10.87 -6.06 19.52
C THR A 521 -10.74 -7.58 19.53
N GLN A 522 -10.94 -8.24 18.38
CA GLN A 522 -10.75 -9.68 18.22
C GLN A 522 -9.27 -10.06 18.29
N TRP A 523 -8.42 -9.30 17.60
CA TRP A 523 -6.98 -9.49 17.68
C TRP A 523 -6.46 -9.32 19.10
N LEU A 524 -6.97 -8.33 19.84
CA LEU A 524 -6.56 -8.08 21.22
C LEU A 524 -6.84 -9.30 22.11
N GLY A 525 -8.05 -9.85 22.07
CA GLY A 525 -8.36 -11.07 22.82
C GLY A 525 -7.44 -12.23 22.43
N TRP A 526 -7.25 -12.44 21.13
CA TRP A 526 -6.39 -13.51 20.60
C TRP A 526 -4.92 -13.38 21.03
N VAL A 527 -4.34 -12.17 21.02
CA VAL A 527 -2.94 -11.95 21.40
C VAL A 527 -2.77 -12.00 22.92
N GLN A 528 -3.75 -11.53 23.71
CA GLN A 528 -3.70 -11.55 25.17
C GLN A 528 -3.64 -12.99 25.71
N GLU A 529 -4.44 -13.91 25.16
CA GLU A 529 -4.39 -15.34 25.47
C GLU A 529 -2.99 -15.95 25.26
N ARG A 530 -2.24 -15.43 24.29
CA ARG A 530 -0.90 -15.90 23.93
C ARG A 530 0.23 -15.16 24.65
N SER A 531 -0.09 -14.10 25.40
CA SER A 531 0.88 -13.21 26.04
C SER A 531 1.27 -13.60 27.47
N GLY A 532 0.70 -14.69 28.00
CA GLY A 532 1.03 -15.25 29.31
C GLY A 532 0.32 -14.55 30.49
N ALA A 533 0.83 -14.72 31.70
CA ALA A 533 0.23 -14.10 32.89
C ALA A 533 0.46 -12.58 32.92
N GLN A 534 -0.48 -11.85 33.51
CA GLN A 534 -0.29 -10.44 33.83
C GLN A 534 0.61 -10.26 35.06
N ARG A 535 1.43 -9.20 35.03
CA ARG A 535 2.29 -8.75 36.13
C ARG A 535 2.16 -7.25 36.30
N GLU A 536 2.59 -6.73 37.44
CA GLU A 536 2.69 -5.29 37.66
C GLU A 536 3.58 -4.64 36.58
N THR A 537 3.17 -3.47 36.11
CA THR A 537 3.88 -2.75 35.06
C THR A 537 5.26 -2.31 35.52
N GLN A 538 6.26 -2.55 34.66
CA GLN A 538 7.61 -2.02 34.82
C GLN A 538 7.70 -0.67 34.11
N MET A 539 7.80 0.41 34.87
CA MET A 539 7.85 1.78 34.33
C MET A 539 9.25 2.16 33.82
N THR A 540 10.28 1.43 34.26
CA THR A 540 11.66 1.58 33.77
C THR A 540 11.79 1.00 32.38
N LEU A 541 12.29 1.80 31.44
CA LEU A 541 12.64 1.35 30.09
C LEU A 541 14.05 0.76 30.10
N GLY A 542 14.28 -0.22 29.24
CA GLY A 542 15.56 -0.92 29.12
C GLY A 542 15.89 -1.79 30.34
N ASN A 543 17.16 -2.14 30.46
CA ASN A 543 17.73 -2.78 31.65
C ASN A 543 19.22 -2.41 31.79
N ALA A 544 19.96 -3.04 32.71
CA ALA A 544 21.38 -2.75 32.92
C ALA A 544 22.26 -3.00 31.68
N ASN A 545 21.93 -4.00 30.86
CA ASN A 545 22.67 -4.34 29.63
C ASN A 545 22.23 -3.49 28.43
N TYR A 546 21.01 -2.98 28.46
CA TYR A 546 20.36 -2.21 27.41
C TYR A 546 19.74 -0.95 28.02
N PRO A 547 20.56 0.01 28.49
CA PRO A 547 20.05 1.23 29.08
C PRO A 547 19.34 2.08 28.01
N PRO A 548 18.30 2.86 28.38
CA PRO A 548 17.69 3.82 27.47
C PRO A 548 18.73 4.80 26.92
N LEU A 549 18.76 4.96 25.59
CA LEU A 549 19.71 5.83 24.89
C LEU A 549 19.13 7.23 24.70
N GLU A 550 17.99 7.31 24.02
CA GLU A 550 17.26 8.56 23.77
C GLU A 550 15.76 8.32 23.73
N ALA A 551 14.98 9.40 23.81
CA ALA A 551 13.53 9.33 23.73
C ALA A 551 13.05 8.86 22.35
N ALA A 552 11.95 8.10 22.31
CA ALA A 552 11.21 7.84 21.08
C ALA A 552 10.82 9.18 20.41
N PRO A 553 10.78 9.26 19.07
CA PRO A 553 10.84 8.14 18.11
C PRO A 553 12.24 7.80 17.59
N GLY A 554 13.31 8.25 18.28
CA GLY A 554 14.70 8.00 17.87
C GLY A 554 15.21 8.93 16.76
N THR A 555 16.40 8.60 16.24
CA THR A 555 17.06 9.39 15.19
C THR A 555 16.82 8.85 13.78
N TYR A 556 16.71 7.53 13.61
CA TYR A 556 16.69 6.91 12.28
C TYR A 556 15.45 7.28 11.48
N VAL A 557 14.31 7.43 12.17
CA VAL A 557 13.05 7.86 11.58
C VAL A 557 13.08 9.30 11.04
N ARG A 558 14.01 10.14 11.51
CA ARG A 558 14.09 11.56 11.12
C ARG A 558 14.86 11.77 9.81
N VAL A 559 15.58 10.75 9.35
CA VAL A 559 16.36 10.79 8.11
C VAL A 559 15.42 10.81 6.90
N ARG A 560 15.66 11.73 5.96
CA ARG A 560 14.95 11.84 4.68
C ARG A 560 15.76 11.24 3.54
#